data_AF-T1C7M4-F1
#
_entry.id   AF-T1C7M4-F1
#
_cell.length_a   1.000
_cell.length_b   1.000
_cell.length_c   1.000
_cell.angle_alpha   90.00
_cell.angle_beta   90.00
_cell.angle_gamma   90.00
#
_symmetry.space_group_name_H-M   'P 1'
#
loop_
_entity.id
_entity.type
_entity.pdbx_description
1 polymer ?
#
loop_
_entity_poly.entity_id
_entity_poly.type
_entity_poly.pdbx_seq_one_letter_code
_entity_poly.pdbx_strand_id
1 'polypeptide(L)'
;MQRKRKHGITEKIEELPLHLVAFDIMYLNGKDLMREPYEKRREILESSVKGAKMITPSKRIITTSPKELEAFFETSIEGGLEGIVAKDLKAPYVAGARRFGWIKMKRSYKGELSDTIDLVIVGYFLGRGSRTEFKFGGLLCAVYNKKRDMFETISKIGTGFTEANMSAFYELLSKDVVKQKPVRVDSLITPDFWVEPRYVVTVKADEITKSPMHTCGMQEDKSGEKVGYALRFPRVVGDELVRKDKSPEDATSTSEIIEIFRDQKRVSVK
;
A
#
# COMPACT_ATOMS: atom_id res chain seq x y z
N MET A 1 12.43 0.80 -2.46
CA MET A 1 13.62 0.91 -3.34
C MET A 1 13.65 2.30 -3.98
N GLN A 2 14.36 3.28 -3.41
CA GLN A 2 14.54 4.58 -4.07
C GLN A 2 15.49 4.39 -5.27
N ARG A 3 14.98 4.57 -6.51
CA ARG A 3 15.81 4.69 -7.73
C ARG A 3 16.57 6.02 -7.70
N LYS A 4 17.61 6.12 -6.86
CA LYS A 4 18.67 7.13 -7.02
C LYS A 4 19.59 6.69 -8.16
N ARG A 5 20.27 7.65 -8.81
CA ARG A 5 21.37 7.34 -9.74
C ARG A 5 22.39 6.46 -9.02
N LYS A 6 22.67 5.29 -9.57
CA LYS A 6 23.68 4.36 -9.05
C LYS A 6 24.95 4.55 -9.88
N HIS A 7 26.07 4.74 -9.20
CA HIS A 7 27.41 4.69 -9.80
C HIS A 7 27.91 3.23 -9.74
N GLY A 8 28.89 2.85 -10.57
CA GLY A 8 29.38 1.46 -10.62
C GLY A 8 28.36 0.50 -11.23
N ILE A 9 27.91 0.75 -12.47
CA ILE A 9 26.83 -0.02 -13.12
C ILE A 9 27.16 -1.51 -13.20
N THR A 10 28.42 -1.87 -13.51
CA THR A 10 28.86 -3.26 -13.65
C THR A 10 28.69 -4.04 -12.35
N GLU A 11 29.19 -3.49 -11.23
CA GLU A 11 29.05 -4.08 -9.89
C GLU A 11 27.57 -4.20 -9.48
N LYS A 12 26.74 -3.21 -9.84
CA LYS A 12 25.31 -3.22 -9.53
C LYS A 12 24.50 -4.22 -10.35
N ILE A 13 24.95 -4.60 -11.55
CA ILE A 13 24.32 -5.65 -12.34
C ILE A 13 24.49 -7.01 -11.63
N GLU A 14 25.66 -7.26 -11.04
CA GLU A 14 25.95 -8.48 -10.29
C GLU A 14 25.22 -8.50 -8.93
N GLU A 15 25.19 -7.37 -8.22
CA GLU A 15 24.52 -7.25 -6.92
C GLU A 15 22.99 -7.34 -7.02
N LEU A 16 22.41 -6.82 -8.12
CA LEU A 16 20.96 -6.70 -8.30
C LEU A 16 20.56 -7.14 -9.72
N PRO A 17 20.63 -8.44 -10.03
CA PRO A 17 20.24 -8.93 -11.35
C PRO A 17 18.76 -8.62 -11.62
N LEU A 18 18.50 -7.98 -12.77
CA LEU A 18 17.15 -7.63 -13.20
C LEU A 18 16.66 -8.60 -14.26
N HIS A 19 15.44 -9.09 -14.09
CA HIS A 19 14.77 -9.95 -15.06
C HIS A 19 13.57 -9.24 -15.66
N LEU A 20 13.42 -9.26 -16.99
CA LEU A 20 12.29 -8.62 -17.66
C LEU A 20 11.15 -9.62 -17.85
N VAL A 21 10.01 -9.32 -17.23
CA VAL A 21 8.76 -10.06 -17.46
C VAL A 21 7.93 -9.30 -18.50
N ALA A 22 8.02 -9.70 -19.76
CA ALA A 22 7.35 -9.03 -20.88
C ALA A 22 5.88 -9.46 -20.98
N PHE A 23 4.96 -8.52 -21.24
CA PHE A 23 3.52 -8.80 -21.20
C PHE A 23 2.73 -8.35 -22.45
N ASP A 24 3.32 -7.56 -23.34
CA ASP A 24 2.73 -7.14 -24.63
C ASP A 24 3.86 -6.71 -25.60
N ILE A 25 3.51 -6.52 -26.88
CA ILE A 25 4.40 -6.00 -27.92
C ILE A 25 3.61 -5.08 -28.85
N MET A 26 4.08 -3.84 -29.01
CA MET A 26 3.36 -2.81 -29.78
C MET A 26 3.96 -2.59 -31.17
N TYR A 27 5.21 -2.98 -31.38
CA TYR A 27 5.94 -2.73 -32.63
C TYR A 27 7.02 -3.79 -32.83
N LEU A 28 7.20 -4.26 -34.06
CA LEU A 28 8.24 -5.22 -34.40
C LEU A 28 8.67 -5.04 -35.86
N ASN A 29 9.99 -4.89 -36.11
CA ASN A 29 10.60 -4.90 -37.44
C ASN A 29 9.90 -3.98 -38.47
N GLY A 30 9.62 -2.74 -38.10
CA GLY A 30 8.96 -1.78 -39.01
C GLY A 30 7.43 -1.82 -38.96
N LYS A 31 6.83 -2.84 -38.31
CA LYS A 31 5.38 -3.03 -38.26
C LYS A 31 4.79 -2.55 -36.93
N ASP A 32 3.81 -1.66 -37.04
CA ASP A 32 2.91 -1.30 -35.93
C ASP A 32 1.92 -2.44 -35.65
N LEU A 33 1.86 -2.88 -34.40
CA LEU A 33 0.99 -3.94 -33.91
C LEU A 33 -0.12 -3.42 -32.99
N MET A 34 -0.18 -2.12 -32.70
CA MET A 34 -1.12 -1.56 -31.70
C MET A 34 -2.59 -1.81 -32.07
N ARG A 35 -2.91 -1.86 -33.36
CA ARG A 35 -4.27 -2.15 -33.86
C ARG A 35 -4.60 -3.65 -33.90
N GLU A 36 -3.60 -4.52 -33.78
CA GLU A 36 -3.81 -5.97 -33.79
C GLU A 36 -4.44 -6.42 -32.46
N PRO A 37 -5.26 -7.49 -32.43
CA PRO A 37 -5.80 -8.07 -31.20
C PRO A 37 -4.72 -8.49 -30.22
N TYR A 38 -5.00 -8.43 -28.90
CA TYR A 38 -4.04 -8.82 -27.86
C TYR A 38 -3.52 -10.25 -28.03
N GLU A 39 -4.37 -11.19 -28.43
CA GLU A 39 -3.98 -12.58 -28.70
C GLU A 39 -2.83 -12.67 -29.71
N LYS A 40 -2.98 -12.01 -30.86
CA LYS A 40 -1.97 -11.98 -31.92
C LYS A 40 -0.68 -11.27 -31.49
N ARG A 41 -0.80 -10.13 -30.78
CA ARG A 41 0.38 -9.47 -30.21
C ARG A 41 1.10 -10.39 -29.23
N ARG A 42 0.35 -11.14 -28.42
CA ARG A 42 0.90 -12.03 -27.42
C ARG A 42 1.64 -13.22 -28.03
N GLU A 43 1.14 -13.82 -29.10
CA GLU A 43 1.84 -14.86 -29.86
C GLU A 43 3.16 -14.36 -30.47
N ILE A 44 3.13 -13.15 -31.05
CA ILE A 44 4.32 -12.51 -31.61
C ILE A 44 5.36 -12.26 -30.51
N LEU A 45 4.93 -11.77 -29.34
CA LEU A 45 5.81 -11.57 -28.19
C LEU A 45 6.46 -12.89 -27.76
N GLU A 46 5.66 -13.93 -27.53
CA GLU A 46 6.15 -15.24 -27.06
C GLU A 46 7.15 -15.86 -28.04
N SER A 47 6.89 -15.71 -29.34
CA SER A 47 7.81 -16.16 -30.41
C SER A 47 9.11 -15.34 -30.43
N SER A 48 9.02 -14.03 -30.22
CA SER A 48 10.18 -13.11 -30.30
C SER A 48 11.18 -13.27 -29.16
N VAL A 49 10.73 -13.78 -28.00
CA VAL A 49 11.60 -13.97 -26.82
C VAL A 49 11.92 -15.44 -26.54
N LYS A 50 11.56 -16.34 -27.45
CA LYS A 50 11.82 -17.77 -27.30
C LYS A 50 13.33 -18.02 -27.21
N GLY A 51 13.77 -18.61 -26.08
CA GLY A 51 15.19 -18.88 -25.82
C GLY A 51 15.98 -17.71 -25.22
N ALA A 52 15.35 -16.56 -24.97
CA ALA A 52 15.98 -15.48 -24.24
C ALA A 52 16.19 -15.85 -22.76
N LYS A 53 17.37 -15.55 -22.20
CA LYS A 53 17.70 -15.87 -20.80
C LYS A 53 17.15 -14.84 -19.81
N MET A 54 17.16 -13.55 -20.18
CA MET A 54 16.82 -12.43 -19.28
C MET A 54 15.41 -11.87 -19.49
N ILE A 55 14.69 -12.39 -20.49
CA ILE A 55 13.35 -11.93 -20.85
C ILE A 55 12.45 -13.15 -20.89
N THR A 56 11.39 -13.13 -20.10
CA THR A 56 10.35 -14.17 -20.14
C THR A 56 8.99 -13.54 -20.31
N PRO A 57 8.10 -14.14 -21.11
CA PRO A 57 6.70 -13.71 -21.14
C PRO A 57 6.05 -13.88 -19.76
N SER A 58 5.18 -12.95 -19.37
CA SER A 58 4.36 -13.07 -18.17
C SER A 58 3.52 -14.34 -18.20
N LYS A 59 3.40 -15.08 -17.09
CA LYS A 59 2.47 -16.24 -17.02
C LYS A 59 1.04 -15.78 -17.34
N ARG A 60 0.29 -16.60 -18.08
CA ARG A 60 -1.12 -16.34 -18.42
C ARG A 60 -1.93 -17.64 -18.41
N ILE A 61 -3.21 -17.50 -18.17
CA ILE A 61 -4.24 -18.48 -18.54
C ILE A 61 -5.23 -17.81 -19.49
N ILE A 62 -5.92 -18.60 -20.30
CA ILE A 62 -7.09 -18.16 -21.07
C ILE A 62 -8.27 -18.91 -20.49
N THR A 63 -9.23 -18.19 -19.93
CA THR A 63 -10.39 -18.81 -19.28
C THR A 63 -11.63 -17.94 -19.42
N THR A 64 -12.78 -18.60 -19.44
CA THR A 64 -14.11 -18.01 -19.26
C THR A 64 -14.70 -18.36 -17.89
N SER A 65 -14.01 -19.17 -17.09
CA SER A 65 -14.45 -19.65 -15.79
C SER A 65 -14.02 -18.69 -14.67
N PRO A 66 -14.97 -18.12 -13.89
CA PRO A 66 -14.64 -17.33 -12.72
C PRO A 66 -13.80 -18.09 -11.70
N LYS A 67 -14.03 -19.41 -11.55
CA LYS A 67 -13.29 -20.26 -10.61
C LYS A 67 -11.81 -20.40 -10.98
N GLU A 68 -11.50 -20.57 -12.27
CA GLU A 68 -10.12 -20.66 -12.75
C GLU A 68 -9.39 -19.32 -12.66
N LEU A 69 -10.10 -18.22 -12.98
CA LEU A 69 -9.59 -16.87 -12.79
C LEU A 69 -9.23 -16.62 -11.33
N GLU A 70 -10.10 -17.04 -10.42
CA GLU A 70 -9.89 -16.92 -8.98
C GLU A 70 -8.71 -17.75 -8.48
N ALA A 71 -8.59 -19.01 -8.91
CA ALA A 71 -7.45 -19.86 -8.56
C ALA A 71 -6.12 -19.29 -9.08
N PHE A 72 -6.11 -18.76 -10.32
CA PHE A 72 -4.92 -18.12 -10.88
C PHE A 72 -4.56 -16.81 -10.17
N PHE A 73 -5.56 -16.05 -9.73
CA PHE A 73 -5.36 -14.88 -8.89
C PHE A 73 -4.69 -15.27 -7.57
N GLU A 74 -5.24 -16.24 -6.84
CA GLU A 74 -4.66 -16.69 -5.55
C GLU A 74 -3.23 -17.22 -5.73
N THR A 75 -3.01 -18.06 -6.74
CA THR A 75 -1.65 -18.57 -7.05
C THR A 75 -0.66 -17.42 -7.33
N SER A 76 -1.12 -16.34 -7.96
CA SER A 76 -0.29 -15.16 -8.24
C SER A 76 0.04 -14.40 -6.95
N ILE A 77 -0.91 -14.28 -6.03
CA ILE A 77 -0.69 -13.66 -4.71
C ILE A 77 0.26 -14.51 -3.86
N GLU A 78 0.07 -15.82 -3.81
CA GLU A 78 0.97 -16.76 -3.11
C GLU A 78 2.40 -16.70 -3.67
N GLY A 79 2.54 -16.47 -4.98
CA GLY A 79 3.82 -16.20 -5.64
C GLY A 79 4.45 -14.84 -5.33
N GLY A 80 3.84 -14.02 -4.44
CA GLY A 80 4.34 -12.71 -4.03
C GLY A 80 4.03 -11.57 -4.99
N LEU A 81 3.14 -11.78 -5.98
CA LEU A 81 2.71 -10.73 -6.90
C LEU A 81 1.57 -9.89 -6.28
N GLU A 82 1.35 -8.69 -6.82
CA GLU A 82 0.27 -7.80 -6.35
C GLU A 82 -1.14 -8.32 -6.72
N GLY A 83 -1.23 -9.16 -7.75
CA GLY A 83 -2.46 -9.68 -8.33
C GLY A 83 -2.28 -10.01 -9.80
N ILE A 84 -3.37 -9.94 -10.57
CA ILE A 84 -3.40 -10.25 -12.00
C ILE A 84 -3.96 -9.08 -12.83
N VAL A 85 -3.71 -9.13 -14.13
CA VAL A 85 -4.35 -8.22 -15.10
C VAL A 85 -5.15 -9.07 -16.06
N ALA A 86 -6.48 -8.99 -15.98
CA ALA A 86 -7.38 -9.58 -16.96
C ALA A 86 -7.36 -8.71 -18.23
N LYS A 87 -7.15 -9.34 -19.39
CA LYS A 87 -7.06 -8.64 -20.67
C LYS A 87 -8.04 -9.27 -21.66
N ASP A 88 -8.83 -8.44 -22.31
CA ASP A 88 -9.65 -8.85 -23.45
C ASP A 88 -8.72 -9.27 -24.61
N LEU A 89 -8.85 -10.51 -25.07
CA LEU A 89 -8.07 -11.10 -26.15
C LEU A 89 -8.24 -10.35 -27.48
N LYS A 90 -9.41 -9.75 -27.69
CA LYS A 90 -9.77 -9.05 -28.93
C LYS A 90 -9.43 -7.56 -28.89
N ALA A 91 -9.02 -7.03 -27.74
CA ALA A 91 -8.77 -5.61 -27.59
C ALA A 91 -7.48 -5.15 -28.30
N PRO A 92 -7.51 -4.04 -29.05
CA PRO A 92 -6.30 -3.38 -29.52
C PRO A 92 -5.55 -2.73 -28.34
N TYR A 93 -4.30 -2.36 -28.57
CA TYR A 93 -3.55 -1.53 -27.64
C TYR A 93 -3.89 -0.05 -27.87
N VAL A 94 -4.43 0.62 -26.85
CA VAL A 94 -4.77 2.04 -26.93
C VAL A 94 -3.82 2.85 -26.05
N ALA A 95 -2.92 3.61 -26.68
CA ALA A 95 -1.97 4.44 -25.96
C ALA A 95 -2.66 5.60 -25.23
N GLY A 96 -2.20 5.88 -24.00
CA GLY A 96 -2.62 7.05 -23.22
C GLY A 96 -4.07 7.02 -22.71
N ALA A 97 -4.86 6.00 -23.03
CA ALA A 97 -6.27 5.93 -22.64
C ALA A 97 -6.53 4.81 -21.63
N ARG A 98 -7.41 5.08 -20.66
CA ARG A 98 -7.94 4.06 -19.77
C ARG A 98 -9.23 3.49 -20.35
N ARG A 99 -9.18 2.26 -20.86
CA ARG A 99 -10.34 1.51 -21.35
C ARG A 99 -10.45 0.17 -20.62
N PHE A 100 -11.62 -0.46 -20.73
CA PHE A 100 -11.93 -1.76 -20.12
C PHE A 100 -11.22 -2.96 -20.78
N GLY A 101 -10.36 -2.73 -21.78
CA GLY A 101 -9.57 -3.80 -22.38
C GLY A 101 -8.69 -4.50 -21.35
N TRP A 102 -8.16 -3.77 -20.36
CA TRP A 102 -7.36 -4.32 -19.26
C TRP A 102 -7.98 -3.96 -17.91
N ILE A 103 -8.20 -4.98 -17.08
CA ILE A 103 -8.74 -4.85 -15.74
C ILE A 103 -7.72 -5.43 -14.77
N LYS A 104 -7.28 -4.60 -13.82
CA LYS A 104 -6.40 -5.04 -12.74
C LYS A 104 -7.26 -5.68 -11.64
N MET A 105 -6.88 -6.87 -11.20
CA MET A 105 -7.39 -7.51 -10.01
C MET A 105 -6.23 -7.60 -9.02
N LYS A 106 -6.36 -6.95 -7.85
CA LYS A 106 -5.30 -6.83 -6.86
C LYS A 106 -5.75 -7.45 -5.54
N ARG A 107 -4.80 -7.87 -4.71
CA ARG A 107 -5.07 -8.36 -3.35
C ARG A 107 -5.97 -7.40 -2.57
N SER A 108 -5.75 -6.09 -2.71
CA SER A 108 -6.56 -5.03 -2.10
C SER A 108 -8.06 -5.09 -2.43
N TYR A 109 -8.46 -5.77 -3.50
CA TYR A 109 -9.88 -5.95 -3.85
C TYR A 109 -10.51 -7.18 -3.17
N LYS A 110 -9.70 -8.11 -2.66
CA LYS A 110 -10.13 -9.23 -1.82
C LYS A 110 -9.90 -8.99 -0.32
N GLY A 111 -8.84 -8.24 -0.02
CA GLY A 111 -8.38 -7.93 1.33
C GLY A 111 -8.36 -6.42 1.53
N GLU A 112 -9.52 -5.85 1.84
CA GLU A 112 -9.51 -4.96 3.00
C GLU A 112 -9.15 -5.86 4.19
N LEU A 113 -8.43 -5.36 5.20
CA LEU A 113 -8.64 -5.92 6.52
C LEU A 113 -10.16 -6.01 6.71
N SER A 114 -10.69 -7.21 6.95
CA SER A 114 -12.13 -7.40 7.09
C SER A 114 -12.69 -6.50 8.19
N ASP A 115 -11.83 -6.14 9.14
CA ASP A 115 -12.11 -5.23 10.22
C ASP A 115 -11.39 -3.88 10.06
N THR A 116 -12.00 -2.85 10.62
CA THR A 116 -11.40 -1.52 10.72
C THR A 116 -10.46 -1.44 11.91
N ILE A 117 -9.45 -0.57 11.82
CA ILE A 117 -8.52 -0.29 12.91
C ILE A 117 -8.82 1.10 13.44
N ASP A 118 -9.15 1.19 14.73
CA ASP A 118 -9.25 2.47 15.43
C ASP A 118 -7.87 2.94 15.88
N LEU A 119 -7.48 4.15 15.48
CA LEU A 119 -6.14 4.71 15.70
C LEU A 119 -6.21 6.08 16.36
N VAL A 120 -5.24 6.36 17.24
CA VAL A 120 -5.09 7.67 17.89
C VAL A 120 -4.31 8.62 16.99
N ILE A 121 -4.81 9.84 16.81
CA ILE A 121 -4.09 10.92 16.15
C ILE A 121 -3.02 11.45 17.11
N VAL A 122 -1.76 11.44 16.69
CA VAL A 122 -0.62 11.97 17.48
C VAL A 122 0.06 13.16 16.79
N GLY A 123 -0.36 13.51 15.58
CA GLY A 123 0.13 14.67 14.86
C GLY A 123 -0.46 14.77 13.46
N TYR A 124 -0.19 15.88 12.77
CA TYR A 124 -0.61 16.07 11.39
C TYR A 124 0.48 16.74 10.53
N PHE A 125 0.31 16.60 9.22
CA PHE A 125 1.18 17.18 8.20
C PHE A 125 0.42 18.28 7.46
N LEU A 126 1.13 19.33 7.06
CA LEU A 126 0.58 20.39 6.22
C LEU A 126 0.32 19.89 4.79
N GLY A 127 -0.72 20.45 4.19
CA GLY A 127 -1.04 20.22 2.79
C GLY A 127 0.07 20.77 1.89
N ARG A 128 0.31 20.09 0.77
CA ARG A 128 1.24 20.53 -0.28
C ARG A 128 0.52 20.49 -1.63
N GLY A 129 0.94 21.33 -2.58
CA GLY A 129 0.32 21.39 -3.91
C GLY A 129 -1.15 21.79 -3.82
N SER A 130 -2.05 20.98 -4.40
CA SER A 130 -3.49 21.24 -4.39
C SER A 130 -4.14 21.22 -2.99
N ARG A 131 -3.43 20.76 -1.94
CA ARG A 131 -3.95 20.76 -0.57
C ARG A 131 -3.48 21.92 0.30
N THR A 132 -2.70 22.85 -0.27
CA THR A 132 -2.12 23.96 0.48
C THR A 132 -3.21 24.86 1.09
N GLU A 133 -4.31 25.06 0.37
CA GLU A 133 -5.44 25.89 0.82
C GLU A 133 -6.13 25.36 2.09
N PHE A 134 -6.21 24.03 2.23
CA PHE A 134 -6.81 23.38 3.40
C PHE A 134 -5.88 23.32 4.62
N LYS A 135 -4.60 23.68 4.45
CA LYS A 135 -3.54 23.61 5.48
C LYS A 135 -3.41 22.21 6.13
N PHE A 136 -3.92 21.17 5.46
CA PHE A 136 -3.95 19.81 5.96
C PHE A 136 -3.56 18.83 4.85
N GLY A 137 -2.56 17.99 5.13
CA GLY A 137 -1.99 17.02 4.20
C GLY A 137 -2.23 15.58 4.61
N GLY A 138 -2.37 15.32 5.91
CA GLY A 138 -2.62 14.00 6.46
C GLY A 138 -2.30 13.88 7.95
N LEU A 139 -2.57 12.71 8.52
CA LEU A 139 -2.40 12.40 9.93
C LEU A 139 -1.18 11.50 10.16
N LEU A 140 -0.55 11.64 11.32
CA LEU A 140 0.29 10.62 11.92
C LEU A 140 -0.53 9.93 13.01
N CYS A 141 -0.73 8.63 12.87
CA CYS A 141 -1.59 7.84 13.75
C CYS A 141 -0.83 6.71 14.44
N ALA A 142 -1.30 6.38 15.64
CA ALA A 142 -0.69 5.42 16.55
C ALA A 142 -1.70 4.42 17.11
N VAL A 143 -1.20 3.27 17.55
CA VAL A 143 -1.92 2.25 18.33
C VAL A 143 -1.53 2.34 19.79
N TYR A 144 -2.36 1.80 20.68
CA TYR A 144 -2.09 1.85 22.11
C TYR A 144 -1.35 0.59 22.60
N ASN A 145 -0.16 0.76 23.16
CA ASN A 145 0.57 -0.31 23.83
C ASN A 145 0.21 -0.33 25.32
N LYS A 146 -0.75 -1.19 25.69
CA LYS A 146 -1.23 -1.38 27.07
C LYS A 146 -0.12 -1.74 28.07
N LYS A 147 0.96 -2.41 27.63
CA LYS A 147 2.04 -2.85 28.53
C LYS A 147 3.03 -1.72 28.83
N ARG A 148 3.28 -0.85 27.86
CA ARG A 148 4.21 0.28 27.99
C ARG A 148 3.51 1.57 28.40
N ASP A 149 2.18 1.61 28.32
CA ASP A 149 1.36 2.82 28.44
C ASP A 149 1.79 3.90 27.42
N MET A 150 1.98 3.49 26.17
CA MET A 150 2.52 4.33 25.09
C MET A 150 1.69 4.20 23.81
N PHE A 151 1.58 5.29 23.05
CA PHE A 151 1.06 5.33 21.71
C PHE A 151 2.19 5.11 20.70
N GLU A 152 2.17 3.98 20.00
CA GLU A 152 3.20 3.60 19.04
C GLU A 152 2.71 3.87 17.61
N THR A 153 3.43 4.71 16.86
CA THR A 153 3.02 5.06 15.50
C THR A 153 2.97 3.83 14.58
N ILE A 154 1.91 3.75 13.77
CA ILE A 154 1.69 2.67 12.81
C ILE A 154 1.43 3.18 11.40
N SER A 155 1.03 4.45 11.24
CA SER A 155 0.63 4.93 9.93
C SER A 155 0.75 6.44 9.74
N LYS A 156 1.16 6.83 8.53
CA LYS A 156 0.89 8.16 7.97
C LYS A 156 -0.26 8.05 6.98
N ILE A 157 -1.34 8.78 7.24
CA ILE A 157 -2.59 8.66 6.47
C ILE A 157 -2.84 9.94 5.69
N GLY A 158 -2.83 9.86 4.36
CA GLY A 158 -3.07 10.99 3.44
C GLY A 158 -4.35 10.87 2.61
N THR A 159 -5.18 9.85 2.84
CA THR A 159 -6.36 9.53 2.05
C THR A 159 -7.56 9.20 2.93
N GLY A 160 -8.77 9.30 2.37
CA GLY A 160 -10.02 9.15 3.13
C GLY A 160 -10.59 10.47 3.65
N PHE A 161 -10.12 11.60 3.11
CA PHE A 161 -10.59 12.93 3.51
C PHE A 161 -11.33 13.59 2.34
N THR A 162 -12.56 14.04 2.59
CA THR A 162 -13.22 15.06 1.76
C THR A 162 -12.58 16.43 2.03
N GLU A 163 -12.77 17.40 1.14
CA GLU A 163 -12.28 18.78 1.37
C GLU A 163 -12.84 19.37 2.67
N ALA A 164 -14.13 19.15 2.94
CA ALA A 164 -14.77 19.53 4.20
C ALA A 164 -14.08 18.89 5.41
N ASN A 165 -13.76 17.60 5.35
CA ASN A 165 -13.07 16.91 6.43
C ASN A 165 -11.63 17.43 6.63
N MET A 166 -10.93 17.79 5.55
CA MET A 166 -9.57 18.36 5.67
C MET A 166 -9.58 19.67 6.46
N SER A 167 -10.49 20.59 6.13
CA SER A 167 -10.67 21.84 6.86
C SER A 167 -11.07 21.59 8.32
N ALA A 168 -12.03 20.69 8.54
CA ALA A 168 -12.49 20.35 9.90
C ALA A 168 -11.38 19.72 10.76
N PHE A 169 -10.56 18.83 10.20
CA PHE A 169 -9.40 18.27 10.90
C PHE A 169 -8.38 19.36 11.25
N TYR A 170 -8.09 20.28 10.33
CA TYR A 170 -7.20 21.39 10.64
C TYR A 170 -7.75 22.26 11.78
N GLU A 171 -9.02 22.64 11.74
CA GLU A 171 -9.66 23.45 12.79
C GLU A 171 -9.71 22.74 14.15
N LEU A 172 -9.92 21.43 14.15
CA LEU A 172 -9.91 20.63 15.37
C LEU A 172 -8.49 20.51 15.93
N LEU A 173 -7.55 20.00 15.14
CA LEU A 173 -6.22 19.62 15.61
C LEU A 173 -5.31 20.82 15.89
N SER A 174 -5.51 21.94 15.18
CA SER A 174 -4.72 23.17 15.40
C SER A 174 -4.88 23.74 16.81
N LYS A 175 -5.98 23.43 17.49
CA LYS A 175 -6.26 23.87 18.88
C LYS A 175 -5.53 23.04 19.93
N ASP A 176 -5.16 21.80 19.59
CA ASP A 176 -4.48 20.84 20.48
C ASP A 176 -3.01 20.60 20.09
N VAL A 177 -2.42 21.53 19.31
CA VAL A 177 -1.02 21.46 18.93
C VAL A 177 -0.13 21.65 20.15
N VAL A 178 0.83 20.73 20.31
CA VAL A 178 1.87 20.80 21.34
C VAL A 178 3.23 21.06 20.71
N LYS A 179 4.10 21.79 21.43
CA LYS A 179 5.41 22.23 20.92
C LYS A 179 6.39 21.08 20.71
N GLN A 180 6.25 20.00 21.49
CA GLN A 180 7.16 18.87 21.49
C GLN A 180 6.36 17.58 21.40
N LYS A 181 7.03 16.49 21.00
CA LYS A 181 6.42 15.16 20.97
C LYS A 181 5.86 14.81 22.36
N PRO A 182 4.57 14.43 22.48
CA PRO A 182 4.00 14.03 23.77
C PRO A 182 4.79 12.89 24.40
N VAL A 183 4.88 12.88 25.74
CA VAL A 183 5.68 11.89 26.49
C VAL A 183 5.21 10.47 26.23
N ARG A 184 3.89 10.25 26.12
CA ARG A 184 3.29 8.95 25.82
C ARG A 184 3.34 8.57 24.35
N VAL A 185 4.03 9.31 23.47
CA VAL A 185 4.11 9.01 22.03
C VAL A 185 5.49 8.49 21.63
N ASP A 186 5.52 7.24 21.14
CA ASP A 186 6.70 6.62 20.55
C ASP A 186 6.63 6.72 19.02
N SER A 187 7.57 7.45 18.43
CA SER A 187 7.62 7.70 16.99
C SER A 187 9.04 8.00 16.53
N LEU A 188 9.41 7.43 15.38
CA LEU A 188 10.60 7.82 14.60
C LEU A 188 10.27 8.88 13.54
N ILE A 189 8.99 9.06 13.21
CA ILE A 189 8.51 10.03 12.23
C ILE A 189 8.12 11.32 12.94
N THR A 190 8.65 12.44 12.48
CA THR A 190 8.26 13.77 12.96
C THR A 190 7.17 14.36 12.05
N PRO A 191 5.96 14.63 12.58
CA PRO A 191 4.93 15.38 11.85
C PRO A 191 5.30 16.87 11.77
N ASP A 192 4.57 17.64 10.97
CA ASP A 192 4.76 19.10 10.94
C ASP A 192 4.26 19.71 12.26
N PHE A 193 3.19 19.14 12.85
CA PHE A 193 2.67 19.50 14.16
C PHE A 193 2.36 18.26 14.99
N TRP A 194 2.86 18.24 16.24
CA TRP A 194 2.46 17.27 17.24
C TRP A 194 1.12 17.66 17.86
N VAL A 195 0.29 16.67 18.19
CA VAL A 195 -1.03 16.87 18.81
C VAL A 195 -1.12 15.98 20.04
N GLU A 196 -1.78 16.47 21.09
CA GLU A 196 -2.05 15.65 22.27
C GLU A 196 -2.88 14.41 21.89
N PRO A 197 -2.52 13.17 22.32
CA PRO A 197 -3.24 11.96 21.97
C PRO A 197 -4.64 11.96 22.61
N ARG A 198 -5.62 12.53 21.89
CA ARG A 198 -7.01 12.70 22.36
C ARG A 198 -8.03 12.09 21.41
N TYR A 199 -7.76 12.17 20.11
CA TYR A 199 -8.74 11.87 19.07
C TYR A 199 -8.48 10.51 18.43
N VAL A 200 -9.54 9.70 18.33
CA VAL A 200 -9.51 8.39 17.68
C VAL A 200 -10.19 8.48 16.32
N VAL A 201 -9.61 7.86 15.31
CA VAL A 201 -10.18 7.74 13.95
C VAL A 201 -10.25 6.29 13.53
N THR A 202 -11.31 5.94 12.79
CA THR A 202 -11.46 4.62 12.22
C THR A 202 -10.77 4.56 10.87
N VAL A 203 -9.96 3.53 10.65
CA VAL A 203 -9.07 3.41 9.50
C VAL A 203 -9.23 2.04 8.84
N LYS A 204 -9.41 2.04 7.52
CA LYS A 204 -9.24 0.83 6.71
C LYS A 204 -7.85 0.78 6.12
N ALA A 205 -7.31 -0.42 5.98
CA ALA A 205 -6.07 -0.68 5.27
C ALA A 205 -6.16 -2.02 4.54
N ASP A 206 -5.32 -2.22 3.53
CA ASP A 206 -5.36 -3.42 2.72
C ASP A 206 -4.60 -4.58 3.41
N GLU A 207 -3.53 -4.27 4.14
CA GLU A 207 -2.75 -5.24 4.92
C GLU A 207 -1.86 -4.53 5.95
N ILE A 208 -1.45 -5.25 7.01
CA ILE A 208 -0.31 -4.87 7.85
C ILE A 208 0.99 -5.40 7.22
N THR A 209 2.02 -4.57 7.21
CA THR A 209 3.36 -4.88 6.66
C THR A 209 4.44 -4.59 7.71
N LYS A 210 5.62 -5.19 7.52
CA LYS A 210 6.80 -4.82 8.30
C LYS A 210 7.33 -3.46 7.86
N SER A 211 7.75 -2.63 8.81
CA SER A 211 8.24 -1.28 8.56
C SER A 211 9.40 -0.89 9.48
N PRO A 212 10.50 -0.34 8.94
CA PRO A 212 11.58 0.22 9.76
C PRO A 212 11.27 1.62 10.29
N MET A 213 10.18 2.26 9.82
CA MET A 213 9.85 3.66 10.13
C MET A 213 8.81 3.82 11.23
N HIS A 214 8.04 2.77 11.50
CA HIS A 214 6.92 2.81 12.45
C HIS A 214 7.24 1.97 13.67
N THR A 215 6.89 2.48 14.85
CA THR A 215 7.28 1.97 16.17
C THR A 215 6.33 0.93 16.73
N CYS A 216 5.14 0.78 16.15
CA CYS A 216 4.18 -0.25 16.53
C CYS A 216 4.83 -1.63 16.54
N GLY A 217 4.91 -2.26 17.72
CA GLY A 217 5.47 -3.60 17.88
C GLY A 217 6.93 -3.73 17.43
N MET A 218 7.68 -2.62 17.41
CA MET A 218 9.07 -2.57 16.99
C MET A 218 9.94 -3.52 17.81
N GLN A 219 10.64 -4.42 17.13
CA GLN A 219 11.60 -5.35 17.74
C GLN A 219 12.87 -5.42 16.89
N GLU A 220 13.98 -5.77 17.52
CA GLU A 220 15.23 -6.06 16.81
C GLU A 220 15.13 -7.43 16.13
N ASP A 221 15.44 -7.48 14.84
CA ASP A 221 15.44 -8.71 14.06
C ASP A 221 16.77 -9.46 14.16
N LYS A 222 16.87 -10.62 13.50
CA LYS A 222 18.07 -11.46 13.52
C LYS A 222 19.31 -10.78 12.93
N SER A 223 19.12 -9.70 12.19
CA SER A 223 20.17 -8.92 11.53
C SER A 223 20.60 -7.70 12.38
N GLY A 224 19.96 -7.49 13.54
CA GLY A 224 20.16 -6.31 14.38
C GLY A 224 19.35 -5.08 13.95
N GLU A 225 18.47 -5.21 12.94
CA GLU A 225 17.64 -4.09 12.49
C GLU A 225 16.35 -4.01 13.30
N LYS A 226 15.97 -2.80 13.73
CA LYS A 226 14.69 -2.57 14.39
C LYS A 226 13.58 -2.48 13.35
N VAL A 227 12.63 -3.41 13.43
CA VAL A 227 11.49 -3.50 12.51
C VAL A 227 10.18 -3.60 13.30
N GLY A 228 9.24 -2.70 12.97
CA GLY A 228 7.88 -2.66 13.52
C GLY A 228 6.85 -2.95 12.43
N TYR A 229 5.62 -2.53 12.68
CA TYR A 229 4.48 -2.75 11.80
C TYR A 229 3.91 -1.45 11.24
N ALA A 230 3.37 -1.51 10.03
CA ALA A 230 2.69 -0.39 9.39
C ALA A 230 1.49 -0.83 8.55
N LEU A 231 0.52 0.07 8.41
CA LEU A 231 -0.65 -0.13 7.56
C LEU A 231 -0.32 0.18 6.10
N ARG A 232 -0.68 -0.72 5.19
CA ARG A 232 -0.56 -0.53 3.74
C ARG A 232 -1.85 0.05 3.18
N PHE A 233 -1.72 1.13 2.40
CA PHE A 233 -2.85 1.88 1.82
C PHE A 233 -3.93 2.30 2.84
N PRO A 234 -3.53 2.92 3.97
CA PRO A 234 -4.45 3.34 5.01
C PRO A 234 -5.38 4.46 4.52
N ARG A 235 -6.64 4.42 4.91
CA ARG A 235 -7.64 5.45 4.62
C ARG A 235 -8.49 5.68 5.86
N VAL A 236 -8.69 6.94 6.24
CA VAL A 236 -9.71 7.26 7.25
C VAL A 236 -11.08 6.93 6.67
N VAL A 237 -11.92 6.27 7.47
CA VAL A 237 -13.30 5.91 7.14
C VAL A 237 -14.21 6.23 8.33
N GLY A 238 -15.52 6.21 8.10
CA GLY A 238 -16.53 6.50 9.10
C GLY A 238 -17.33 7.75 8.77
N ASP A 239 -18.53 7.85 9.34
CA ASP A 239 -19.44 8.95 9.10
C ASP A 239 -19.07 10.20 9.91
N GLU A 240 -18.43 10.00 11.06
CA GLU A 240 -17.93 11.08 11.91
C GLU A 240 -16.44 11.36 11.68
N LEU A 241 -16.03 12.62 11.94
CA LEU A 241 -14.65 13.06 11.81
C LEU A 241 -13.70 12.30 12.77
N VAL A 242 -14.16 12.06 14.00
CA VAL A 242 -13.44 11.34 15.07
C VAL A 242 -14.45 10.51 15.87
N ARG A 243 -13.99 9.40 16.45
CA ARG A 243 -14.77 8.50 17.31
C ARG A 243 -14.91 9.12 18.69
N LYS A 244 -16.09 9.68 18.98
CA LYS A 244 -16.40 10.30 20.29
C LYS A 244 -16.72 9.28 21.38
N ASP A 245 -17.06 8.06 20.96
CA ASP A 245 -17.38 6.92 21.82
C ASP A 245 -16.13 6.19 22.34
N LYS A 246 -14.93 6.56 21.87
CA LYS A 246 -13.67 5.92 22.26
C LYS A 246 -12.68 6.91 22.85
N SER A 247 -12.09 6.52 23.98
CA SER A 247 -10.90 7.20 24.49
C SER A 247 -9.63 6.75 23.73
N PRO A 248 -8.52 7.50 23.80
CA PRO A 248 -7.25 7.09 23.22
C PRO A 248 -6.79 5.68 23.63
N GLU A 249 -7.02 5.31 24.89
CA GLU A 249 -6.67 4.00 25.45
C GLU A 249 -7.58 2.86 24.95
N ASP A 250 -8.74 3.19 24.37
CA ASP A 250 -9.67 2.24 23.71
C ASP A 250 -9.35 2.03 22.23
N ALA A 251 -8.31 2.70 21.70
CA ALA A 251 -7.83 2.46 20.36
C ALA A 251 -7.27 1.04 20.22
N THR A 252 -7.14 0.59 18.97
CA THR A 252 -6.58 -0.72 18.66
C THR A 252 -5.20 -0.83 19.29
N SER A 253 -4.93 -1.97 19.92
CA SER A 253 -3.71 -2.20 20.66
C SER A 253 -2.59 -2.77 19.80
N THR A 254 -1.34 -2.56 20.22
CA THR A 254 -0.17 -3.19 19.57
C THR A 254 -0.31 -4.72 19.49
N SER A 255 -0.89 -5.36 20.52
CA SER A 255 -1.14 -6.81 20.52
C SER A 255 -2.11 -7.25 19.44
N GLU A 256 -3.22 -6.52 19.26
CA GLU A 256 -4.22 -6.81 18.22
C GLU A 256 -3.59 -6.67 16.82
N ILE A 257 -2.78 -5.64 16.58
CA ILE A 257 -2.05 -5.50 15.30
C ILE A 257 -1.15 -6.70 15.03
N ILE A 258 -0.41 -7.17 16.04
CA ILE A 258 0.48 -8.33 15.89
C ILE A 258 -0.33 -9.59 15.61
N GLU A 259 -1.49 -9.76 16.23
CA GLU A 259 -2.41 -10.88 16.00
C GLU A 259 -2.99 -10.84 14.59
N ILE A 260 -3.56 -9.70 14.18
CA ILE A 260 -4.06 -9.48 12.81
C ILE A 260 -2.95 -9.77 11.80
N PHE A 261 -1.73 -9.28 12.01
CA PHE A 261 -0.60 -9.56 11.11
C PHE A 261 -0.23 -11.06 11.04
N ARG A 262 -0.31 -11.79 12.15
CA ARG A 262 -0.07 -13.25 12.17
C ARG A 262 -1.18 -13.98 11.43
N ASP A 263 -2.43 -13.56 11.61
CA ASP A 263 -3.57 -14.19 10.95
C ASP A 263 -3.62 -13.86 9.46
N GLN A 264 -3.18 -12.67 9.04
CA GLN A 264 -2.95 -12.34 7.63
C GLN A 264 -1.96 -13.30 6.94
N LYS A 265 -1.03 -13.89 7.69
CA LYS A 265 -0.15 -14.96 7.19
C LYS A 265 -0.83 -16.33 7.21
N ARG A 266 -1.81 -16.56 8.09
CA ARG A 266 -2.59 -17.81 8.15
C ARG A 266 -3.75 -17.84 7.17
N VAL A 267 -4.15 -16.69 6.62
CA VAL A 267 -5.02 -16.63 5.44
C VAL A 267 -4.29 -17.12 4.18
N SER A 268 -2.99 -17.46 4.26
CA SER A 268 -2.49 -18.51 3.37
C SER A 268 -3.08 -19.85 3.83
N VAL A 269 -3.87 -20.46 2.95
CA VAL A 269 -4.35 -21.86 2.93
C VAL A 269 -5.86 -22.03 3.19
N LYS A 270 -6.62 -22.19 2.11
CA LYS A 270 -7.17 -23.48 1.67
C LYS A 270 -7.62 -23.43 0.21
#